data_AF-A0A7C8E441-F1
#
_entry.id   AF-A0A7C8E441-F1
#
_cell.length_a   1.000
_cell.length_b   1.000
_cell.length_c   1.000
_cell.angle_alpha   90.00
_cell.angle_beta   90.00
_cell.angle_gamma   90.00
#
_symmetry.space_group_name_H-M   'P 1'
#
loop_
_entity.id
_entity.type
_entity.pdbx_description
1 polymer ?
#
loop_
_entity_poly.entity_id
_entity_poly.type
_entity_poly.pdbx_seq_one_letter_code
_entity_poly.pdbx_strand_id
1 'polypeptide(L)'
;PVLLKADLVSLATAIVPYKDEKLAQFFKIPMNENGFFVEAHAKLGPSQFATDGVFLCGMAHYPKPIDESVAQAQAAASRAITLLARKKIRVSGAIAQVNFGSCSSCGVCIDVCPYSAPSFVKEGRFKGKAEINPVLCKGCGLCVASCRSGALNLKGFGEDQILAMINEI
;
A
#
# COMPACT_ATOMS: atom_id res chain seq x y z
N PRO A 1 -52.88 13.11 -0.61
CA PRO A 1 -52.22 12.03 -1.36
C PRO A 1 -52.43 12.19 -2.88
N VAL A 2 -51.35 12.15 -3.67
CA VAL A 2 -51.43 12.22 -5.14
C VAL A 2 -51.50 10.79 -5.69
N LEU A 3 -52.49 10.51 -6.55
CA LEU A 3 -52.71 9.22 -7.21
C LEU A 3 -52.55 9.43 -8.72
N LEU A 4 -51.61 8.69 -9.33
CA LEU A 4 -51.32 8.75 -10.75
C LEU A 4 -51.54 7.36 -11.36
N LYS A 5 -52.30 7.28 -12.46
CA LYS A 5 -52.40 6.08 -13.31
C LYS A 5 -51.28 6.16 -14.35
N ALA A 6 -50.43 5.13 -14.41
CA ALA A 6 -49.34 5.03 -15.38
C ALA A 6 -49.34 3.64 -16.01
N ASP A 7 -49.08 3.58 -17.33
CA ASP A 7 -48.97 2.31 -18.08
C ASP A 7 -47.60 1.64 -17.88
N LEU A 8 -46.57 2.43 -17.59
CA LEU A 8 -45.21 1.98 -17.30
C LEU A 8 -44.58 2.82 -16.20
N VAL A 9 -43.83 2.17 -15.31
CA VAL A 9 -43.01 2.81 -14.30
C VAL A 9 -41.56 2.39 -14.51
N SER A 10 -40.69 3.34 -14.83
CA SER A 10 -39.24 3.11 -14.92
C SER A 10 -38.58 3.44 -13.59
N LEU A 11 -37.87 2.47 -13.02
CA LEU A 11 -37.09 2.66 -11.79
C LEU A 11 -35.68 3.10 -12.14
N ALA A 12 -35.29 4.31 -11.75
CA ALA A 12 -33.90 4.77 -11.83
C ALA A 12 -33.09 4.15 -10.69
N THR A 13 -32.61 2.92 -10.88
CA THR A 13 -31.87 2.18 -9.87
C THR A 13 -30.49 2.78 -9.59
N ALA A 14 -30.07 2.73 -8.33
CA ALA A 14 -28.74 3.16 -7.92
C ALA A 14 -27.63 2.23 -8.46
N ILE A 15 -26.44 2.80 -8.65
CA ILE A 15 -25.22 2.05 -8.96
C ILE A 15 -24.65 1.52 -7.65
N VAL A 16 -24.40 0.22 -7.59
CA VAL A 16 -23.77 -0.47 -6.46
C VAL A 16 -22.39 -0.99 -6.86
N PRO A 17 -21.40 -1.01 -5.96
CA PRO A 17 -20.10 -1.56 -6.28
C PRO A 17 -20.13 -3.09 -6.33
N TYR A 18 -19.21 -3.67 -7.10
CA TYR A 18 -19.02 -5.12 -7.18
C TYR A 18 -18.43 -5.73 -5.88
N LYS A 19 -17.92 -4.91 -4.96
CA LYS A 19 -17.35 -5.29 -3.65
C LYS A 19 -16.34 -6.45 -3.72
N ASP A 20 -15.23 -6.23 -4.43
CA ASP A 20 -14.17 -7.25 -4.54
C ASP A 20 -13.09 -7.06 -3.47
N GLU A 21 -13.35 -7.59 -2.28
CA GLU A 21 -12.41 -7.55 -1.16
C GLU A 21 -11.13 -8.34 -1.44
N LYS A 22 -11.21 -9.42 -2.23
CA LYS A 22 -10.03 -10.22 -2.60
C LYS A 22 -9.07 -9.41 -3.45
N LEU A 23 -9.60 -8.67 -4.42
CA LEU A 23 -8.82 -7.74 -5.25
C LEU A 23 -8.24 -6.61 -4.41
N ALA A 24 -9.03 -6.05 -3.49
CA ALA A 24 -8.59 -5.00 -2.59
C ALA A 24 -7.39 -5.43 -1.73
N GLN A 25 -7.48 -6.62 -1.12
CA GLN A 25 -6.42 -7.20 -0.30
C GLN A 25 -5.19 -7.55 -1.13
N PHE A 26 -5.37 -8.10 -2.34
CA PHE A 26 -4.27 -8.47 -3.23
C PHE A 26 -3.43 -7.25 -3.61
N PHE A 27 -4.07 -6.14 -4.02
CA PHE A 27 -3.38 -4.90 -4.36
C PHE A 27 -3.08 -4.00 -3.16
N LYS A 28 -3.54 -4.37 -1.96
CA LYS A 28 -3.40 -3.59 -0.72
C LYS A 28 -3.96 -2.17 -0.90
N ILE A 29 -5.17 -2.07 -1.46
CA ILE A 29 -5.85 -0.79 -1.72
C ILE A 29 -7.07 -0.61 -0.81
N PRO A 30 -7.35 0.62 -0.33
CA PRO A 30 -8.46 0.88 0.57
C PRO A 30 -9.82 0.89 -0.14
N MET A 31 -10.86 0.54 0.61
CA MET A 31 -12.26 0.67 0.21
C MET A 31 -13.02 1.52 1.24
N ASN A 32 -14.05 2.24 0.79
CA ASN A 32 -14.96 2.98 1.67
C ASN A 32 -16.08 2.08 2.20
N GLU A 33 -16.89 2.62 3.12
CA GLU A 33 -18.02 1.91 3.75
C GLU A 33 -19.07 1.43 2.73
N ASN A 34 -19.19 2.11 1.60
CA ASN A 34 -20.10 1.74 0.52
C ASN A 34 -19.55 0.59 -0.34
N GLY A 35 -18.25 0.29 -0.24
CA GLY A 35 -17.58 -0.77 -0.98
C GLY A 35 -16.95 -0.33 -2.31
N PHE A 36 -16.72 0.97 -2.50
CA PHE A 36 -15.93 1.48 -3.63
C PHE A 36 -14.47 1.70 -3.22
N PHE A 37 -13.56 1.68 -4.18
CA PHE A 37 -12.14 1.96 -3.95
C PHE A 37 -11.90 3.44 -3.63
N VAL A 38 -10.94 3.72 -2.74
CA VAL A 38 -10.61 5.07 -2.29
C VAL A 38 -9.31 5.55 -2.91
N GLU A 39 -9.34 6.74 -3.48
CA GLU A 39 -8.18 7.42 -4.03
C GLU A 39 -7.17 7.84 -2.95
N ALA A 40 -5.95 8.20 -3.36
CA ALA A 40 -4.91 8.67 -2.45
C ALA A 40 -5.29 9.98 -1.77
N HIS A 41 -5.86 10.91 -2.54
CA HIS A 41 -6.32 12.21 -2.05
C HIS A 41 -7.26 12.86 -3.08
N ALA A 42 -8.43 13.33 -2.65
CA ALA A 42 -9.49 13.87 -3.51
C ALA A 42 -9.03 14.93 -4.54
N LYS A 43 -8.08 15.80 -4.16
CA LYS A 43 -7.53 16.85 -5.05
C LYS A 43 -6.16 16.53 -5.67
N LEU A 44 -5.20 16.04 -4.88
CA LEU A 44 -3.81 15.88 -5.29
C LEU A 44 -3.52 14.53 -5.99
N GLY A 45 -4.40 13.54 -5.82
CA GLY A 45 -4.24 12.22 -6.41
C GLY A 45 -5.57 11.51 -6.66
N PRO A 46 -6.50 12.10 -7.44
CA PRO A 46 -7.85 11.55 -7.64
C PRO A 46 -7.90 10.25 -8.47
N SER A 47 -6.81 9.89 -9.15
CA SER A 47 -6.67 8.68 -9.97
C SER A 47 -5.54 7.76 -9.49
N GLN A 48 -5.06 7.98 -8.27
CA GLN A 48 -3.95 7.24 -7.67
C GLN A 48 -4.43 6.55 -6.40
N PHE A 49 -3.77 5.46 -6.02
CA PHE A 49 -3.90 4.89 -4.67
C PHE A 49 -2.74 5.33 -3.78
N ALA A 50 -2.90 5.16 -2.47
CA ALA A 50 -1.79 5.30 -1.52
C ALA A 50 -0.67 4.27 -1.79
N THR A 51 -1.01 3.14 -2.41
CA THR A 51 -0.06 2.14 -2.87
C THR A 51 0.56 2.56 -4.21
N ASP A 52 1.85 2.87 -4.19
CA ASP A 52 2.61 3.27 -5.37
C ASP A 52 2.48 2.26 -6.53
N GLY A 53 2.23 2.78 -7.73
CA GLY A 53 2.13 1.98 -8.96
C GLY A 53 0.75 1.38 -9.22
N VAL A 54 -0.23 1.58 -8.33
CA VAL A 54 -1.63 1.22 -8.55
C VAL A 54 -2.44 2.50 -8.82
N PHE A 55 -3.27 2.47 -9.85
CA PHE A 55 -4.07 3.61 -10.29
C PHE A 55 -5.56 3.25 -10.35
N LEU A 56 -6.41 4.27 -10.28
CA LEU A 56 -7.86 4.13 -10.17
C LEU A 56 -8.57 4.86 -11.33
N CYS A 57 -9.52 4.20 -11.98
CA CYS A 57 -10.39 4.80 -12.98
C CYS A 57 -11.77 4.13 -13.04
N GLY A 58 -12.76 4.91 -13.49
CA GLY A 58 -14.12 4.44 -13.77
C GLY A 58 -14.98 4.29 -12.51
N MET A 59 -16.03 3.49 -12.64
CA MET A 59 -17.09 3.39 -11.62
C MET A 59 -16.69 2.56 -10.39
N ALA A 60 -15.53 1.89 -10.43
CA ALA A 60 -14.98 1.22 -9.26
C ALA A 60 -14.59 2.22 -8.13
N HIS A 61 -14.44 3.50 -8.49
CA HIS A 61 -14.19 4.61 -7.56
C HIS A 61 -15.48 5.16 -6.92
N TYR A 62 -16.50 5.44 -7.74
CA TYR A 62 -17.85 5.84 -7.33
C TYR A 62 -18.77 5.96 -8.56
N PRO A 63 -20.10 6.06 -8.39
CA PRO A 63 -21.05 6.30 -9.48
C PRO A 63 -20.78 7.63 -10.18
N LYS A 64 -20.35 7.58 -11.45
CA LYS A 64 -19.98 8.77 -12.22
C LYS A 64 -20.37 8.63 -13.69
N PRO A 65 -20.55 9.75 -14.42
CA PRO A 65 -20.89 9.71 -15.83
C PRO A 65 -19.70 9.26 -16.69
N ILE A 66 -19.98 9.01 -17.97
CA ILE A 66 -19.01 8.41 -18.90
C ILE A 66 -17.85 9.34 -19.23
N ASP A 67 -18.14 10.64 -19.41
CA ASP A 67 -17.14 11.69 -19.65
C ASP A 67 -16.12 11.76 -18.52
N GLU A 68 -16.60 11.69 -17.27
CA GLU A 68 -15.74 11.67 -16.10
C GLU A 68 -14.93 10.36 -16.01
N SER A 69 -15.55 9.22 -16.32
CA SER A 69 -14.85 7.93 -16.37
C SER A 69 -13.71 7.92 -17.40
N VAL A 70 -13.94 8.51 -18.58
CA VAL A 70 -12.95 8.66 -19.64
C VAL A 70 -11.82 9.59 -19.20
N ALA A 71 -12.15 10.74 -18.61
CA ALA A 71 -11.15 11.67 -18.09
C ALA A 71 -10.27 11.02 -17.01
N GLN A 72 -10.89 10.25 -16.09
CA GLN A 72 -10.14 9.53 -15.06
C GLN A 72 -9.25 8.43 -15.63
N ALA A 73 -9.71 7.71 -16.67
CA ALA A 73 -8.90 6.71 -17.37
C ALA A 73 -7.67 7.34 -18.05
N GLN A 74 -7.84 8.48 -18.70
CA GLN A 74 -6.71 9.25 -19.28
C GLN A 74 -5.73 9.72 -18.18
N ALA A 75 -6.24 10.19 -17.05
CA ALA A 75 -5.42 10.58 -15.91
C ALA A 75 -4.62 9.39 -15.34
N ALA A 76 -5.28 8.24 -15.13
CA ALA A 76 -4.63 7.02 -14.66
C ALA A 76 -3.53 6.54 -15.64
N ALA A 77 -3.83 6.53 -16.94
CA ALA A 77 -2.87 6.17 -17.98
C ALA A 77 -1.65 7.11 -17.99
N SER A 78 -1.87 8.42 -17.90
CA SER A 78 -0.79 9.42 -17.85
C SER A 78 0.11 9.24 -16.63
N ARG A 79 -0.47 8.95 -15.45
CA ARG A 79 0.29 8.66 -14.22
C ARG A 79 1.10 7.37 -14.35
N ALA A 80 0.51 6.31 -14.93
CA ALA A 80 1.20 5.06 -15.18
C ALA A 80 2.39 5.25 -16.15
N ILE A 81 2.18 5.96 -17.26
CA ILE A 81 3.24 6.27 -18.23
C ILE A 81 4.37 7.08 -17.59
N THR A 82 4.05 8.03 -16.71
CA THR A 82 5.07 8.82 -16.01
C THR A 82 6.00 7.95 -15.17
N LEU A 83 5.49 6.86 -14.59
CA LEU A 83 6.29 5.88 -13.87
C LEU A 83 7.10 5.00 -14.83
N LEU A 84 6.46 4.46 -15.86
CA LEU A 84 7.06 3.54 -16.84
C LEU A 84 8.14 4.20 -17.72
N ALA A 85 8.01 5.50 -18.01
CA ALA A 85 8.97 6.24 -18.82
C ALA A 85 10.31 6.50 -18.10
N ARG A 86 10.38 6.29 -16.78
CA ARG A 86 11.59 6.52 -16.00
C ARG A 86 12.49 5.29 -16.03
N LYS A 87 13.78 5.49 -16.35
CA LYS A 87 14.81 4.43 -16.24
C LYS A 87 15.09 4.01 -14.80
N LYS A 88 14.85 4.89 -13.82
CA LYS A 88 15.09 4.65 -12.39
C LYS A 88 13.97 5.27 -11.58
N ILE A 89 13.50 4.55 -10.55
CA ILE A 89 12.45 4.99 -9.65
C ILE A 89 13.06 5.17 -8.25
N ARG A 90 12.68 6.24 -7.57
CA ARG A 90 13.03 6.45 -6.16
C ARG A 90 11.92 5.86 -5.31
N VAL A 91 12.31 5.04 -4.35
CA VAL A 91 11.41 4.49 -3.33
C VAL A 91 11.77 5.08 -1.97
N SER A 92 10.88 4.92 -0.99
CA SER A 92 11.14 5.38 0.38
C SER A 92 12.49 4.83 0.91
N GLY A 93 13.25 5.70 1.58
CA GLY A 93 14.49 5.34 2.25
C GLY A 93 14.29 4.70 3.62
N ALA A 94 13.04 4.61 4.10
CA ALA A 94 12.70 3.97 5.36
C ALA A 94 12.72 2.45 5.22
N ILE A 95 13.93 1.89 5.05
CA ILE A 95 14.17 0.46 4.91
C ILE A 95 14.69 -0.11 6.23
N ALA A 96 14.28 -1.34 6.54
CA ALA A 96 14.81 -2.07 7.69
C ALA A 96 16.25 -2.54 7.41
N GLN A 97 17.11 -2.48 8.42
CA GLN A 97 18.51 -2.89 8.35
C GLN A 97 18.86 -3.80 9.53
N VAL A 98 19.63 -4.85 9.26
CA VAL A 98 20.06 -5.82 10.27
C VAL A 98 21.48 -5.52 10.72
N ASN A 99 21.70 -5.51 12.03
CA ASN A 99 23.00 -5.64 12.65
C ASN A 99 23.35 -7.13 12.80
N PHE A 100 24.28 -7.60 11.97
CA PHE A 100 24.69 -9.00 11.95
C PHE A 100 25.32 -9.49 13.27
N GLY A 101 25.92 -8.59 14.06
CA GLY A 101 26.54 -8.93 15.35
C GLY A 101 25.50 -9.31 16.42
N SER A 102 24.34 -8.66 16.40
CA SER A 102 23.27 -8.87 17.38
C SER A 102 22.16 -9.81 16.89
N CYS A 103 22.16 -10.18 15.60
CA CYS A 103 21.12 -11.03 15.03
C CYS A 103 21.23 -12.47 15.57
N SER A 104 20.16 -12.99 16.17
CA SER A 104 20.11 -14.35 16.74
C SER A 104 19.70 -15.44 15.74
N SER A 105 19.50 -15.11 14.46
CA SER A 105 19.09 -16.05 13.40
C SER A 105 17.77 -16.79 13.66
N CYS A 106 16.87 -16.22 14.47
CA CYS A 106 15.64 -16.88 14.90
C CYS A 106 14.53 -16.97 13.83
N GLY A 107 14.64 -16.26 12.71
CA GLY A 107 13.69 -16.32 11.60
C GLY A 107 12.39 -15.51 11.75
N VAL A 108 12.05 -15.02 12.95
CA VAL A 108 10.79 -14.28 13.22
C VAL A 108 10.54 -13.15 12.21
N CYS A 109 11.58 -12.40 11.83
CA CYS A 109 11.46 -11.32 10.86
C CYS A 109 10.94 -11.78 9.48
N ILE A 110 11.30 -12.98 9.04
CA ILE A 110 10.89 -13.58 7.76
C ILE A 110 9.40 -13.91 7.81
N ASP A 111 8.97 -14.58 8.88
CA ASP A 111 7.59 -15.05 9.05
C ASP A 111 6.58 -13.89 9.14
N VAL A 112 6.95 -12.81 9.83
CA VAL A 112 6.03 -11.68 10.03
C VAL A 112 5.97 -10.72 8.83
N CYS A 113 6.87 -10.83 7.85
CA CYS A 113 6.92 -9.84 6.77
C CYS A 113 5.86 -10.11 5.68
N PRO A 114 4.86 -9.22 5.47
CA PRO A 114 3.83 -9.42 4.46
C PRO A 114 4.30 -9.10 3.03
N TYR A 115 5.59 -8.82 2.86
CA TYR A 115 6.25 -8.51 1.59
C TYR A 115 7.40 -9.47 1.27
N SER A 116 7.67 -10.45 2.15
CA SER A 116 8.78 -11.40 2.02
C SER A 116 10.14 -10.72 1.76
N ALA A 117 10.34 -9.54 2.35
CA ALA A 117 11.58 -8.77 2.21
C ALA A 117 12.78 -9.38 2.97
N PRO A 118 12.60 -9.95 4.19
CA PRO A 118 13.68 -10.60 4.92
C PRO A 118 13.97 -11.99 4.37
N SER A 119 15.25 -12.38 4.35
CA SER A 119 15.69 -13.73 4.05
C SER A 119 16.98 -14.05 4.81
N PHE A 120 17.41 -15.32 4.79
CA PHE A 120 18.71 -15.68 5.37
C PHE A 120 19.84 -15.54 4.35
N VAL A 121 20.92 -14.91 4.78
CA VAL A 121 22.18 -14.84 4.03
C VAL A 121 22.67 -16.27 3.75
N LYS A 122 22.89 -16.60 2.49
CA LYS A 122 23.24 -17.96 2.06
C LYS A 122 24.74 -18.27 2.17
N GLU A 123 25.59 -17.27 2.01
CA GLU A 123 27.04 -17.44 1.84
C GLU A 123 27.86 -16.37 2.61
N GLY A 124 29.15 -16.65 2.81
CA GLY A 124 30.08 -15.73 3.45
C GLY A 124 30.02 -15.71 4.98
N ARG A 125 30.69 -14.71 5.58
CA ARG A 125 30.90 -14.58 7.04
C ARG A 125 29.61 -14.48 7.84
N PHE A 126 28.53 -13.97 7.23
CA PHE A 126 27.24 -13.76 7.90
C PHE A 126 26.20 -14.81 7.51
N LYS A 127 26.61 -15.96 6.97
CA LYS A 127 25.71 -17.06 6.62
C LYS A 127 24.78 -17.42 7.78
N GLY A 128 23.49 -17.55 7.47
CA GLY A 128 22.44 -17.85 8.45
C GLY A 128 21.96 -16.64 9.25
N LYS A 129 22.53 -15.44 9.08
CA LYS A 129 21.95 -14.21 9.62
C LYS A 129 20.83 -13.71 8.71
N ALA A 130 19.89 -12.95 9.27
CA ALA A 130 18.84 -12.31 8.48
C ALA A 130 19.43 -11.14 7.67
N GLU A 131 18.96 -10.98 6.44
CA GLU A 131 19.18 -9.81 5.59
C GLU A 131 17.84 -9.30 5.06
N ILE A 132 17.78 -8.01 4.72
CA ILE A 132 16.58 -7.36 4.19
C ILE A 132 16.83 -6.99 2.74
N ASN A 133 15.96 -7.43 1.83
CA ASN A 133 15.93 -6.93 0.48
C ASN A 133 15.33 -5.50 0.49
N PRO A 134 16.13 -4.46 0.18
CA PRO A 134 15.68 -3.08 0.26
C PRO A 134 14.62 -2.73 -0.79
N VAL A 135 14.50 -3.50 -1.87
CA VAL A 135 13.53 -3.28 -2.95
C VAL A 135 12.12 -3.75 -2.55
N LEU A 136 12.05 -4.84 -1.77
CA LEU A 136 10.77 -5.40 -1.29
C LEU A 136 10.30 -4.75 0.01
N CYS A 137 11.22 -4.18 0.80
CA CYS A 137 10.89 -3.55 2.06
C CYS A 137 10.02 -2.29 1.86
N LYS A 138 8.80 -2.31 2.39
CA LYS A 138 7.90 -1.13 2.42
C LYS A 138 8.03 -0.27 3.67
N GLY A 139 8.97 -0.58 4.56
CA GLY A 139 9.25 0.26 5.73
C GLY A 139 8.20 0.25 6.85
N CYS A 140 7.35 -0.77 6.94
CA CYS A 140 6.28 -0.81 7.95
C CYS A 140 6.74 -1.04 9.40
N GLY A 141 8.02 -1.38 9.64
CA GLY A 141 8.57 -1.56 10.98
C GLY A 141 8.18 -2.85 11.73
N LEU A 142 7.29 -3.70 11.19
CA LEU A 142 6.80 -4.91 11.88
C LEU A 142 7.93 -5.87 12.30
N CYS A 143 8.91 -6.09 11.41
CA CYS A 143 10.07 -6.93 11.71
C CYS A 143 11.00 -6.34 12.77
N VAL A 144 11.09 -5.00 12.87
CA VAL A 144 11.89 -4.28 13.86
C VAL A 144 11.25 -4.45 15.24
N ALA A 145 9.95 -4.15 15.35
CA ALA A 145 9.20 -4.30 16.59
C ALA A 145 9.16 -5.76 17.10
N SER A 146 9.20 -6.74 16.19
CA SER A 146 9.17 -8.17 16.52
C SER A 146 10.56 -8.77 16.77
N CYS A 147 11.64 -8.01 16.57
CA CYS A 147 13.00 -8.54 16.66
C CYS A 147 13.43 -8.76 18.12
N ARG A 148 13.34 -10.01 18.59
CA ARG A 148 13.71 -10.39 19.96
C ARG A 148 15.12 -10.01 20.40
N SER A 149 16.07 -9.96 19.46
CA SER A 149 17.46 -9.63 19.76
C SER A 149 17.81 -8.15 19.54
N GLY A 150 16.85 -7.30 19.20
CA GLY A 150 17.09 -5.87 18.90
C GLY A 150 17.99 -5.63 17.69
N ALA A 151 18.24 -6.64 16.86
CA ALA A 151 19.19 -6.55 15.74
C ALA A 151 18.67 -5.77 14.52
N LEU A 152 17.36 -5.54 14.44
CA LEU A 152 16.74 -4.85 13.31
C LEU A 152 16.47 -3.40 13.69
N ASN A 153 16.76 -2.48 12.77
CA ASN A 153 16.47 -1.07 12.93
C ASN A 153 15.81 -0.50 11.64
N LEU A 154 14.89 0.45 11.77
CA LEU A 154 14.23 1.11 10.64
C LEU A 154 14.87 2.48 10.38
N LYS A 155 15.40 2.70 9.18
CA LYS A 155 15.98 4.00 8.83
C LYS A 155 14.94 5.12 8.92
N GLY A 156 15.26 6.19 9.64
CA GLY A 156 14.38 7.34 9.86
C GLY A 156 13.37 7.16 11.01
N PHE A 157 13.30 5.96 11.59
CA PHE A 157 12.49 5.62 12.77
C PHE A 157 13.30 4.71 13.70
N GLY A 158 14.52 5.15 14.01
CA GLY A 158 15.43 4.43 14.88
C GLY A 158 14.90 4.28 16.30
N GLU A 159 15.28 3.21 17.00
CA GLU A 159 14.92 3.06 18.41
C GLU A 159 15.39 4.25 19.25
N ASP A 160 16.62 4.72 19.01
CA ASP A 160 17.19 5.94 19.58
C ASP A 160 16.34 7.19 19.26
N GLN A 161 15.88 7.32 18.02
CA GLN A 161 15.05 8.43 17.57
C GLN A 161 13.66 8.39 18.23
N ILE A 162 13.07 7.21 18.35
CA ILE A 162 11.75 7.01 18.97
C ILE A 162 11.84 7.27 20.48
N LEU A 163 12.87 6.75 21.15
CA LEU A 163 13.08 6.99 22.58
C LEU A 163 13.35 8.47 22.86
N ALA A 164 14.10 9.15 22.00
CA ALA A 164 14.26 10.61 22.09
C ALA A 164 12.90 11.33 22.00
N MET A 165 12.03 10.95 21.05
CA MET A 165 10.69 11.54 20.96
C MET A 165 9.81 11.27 22.20
N ILE A 166 9.94 10.10 22.83
CA ILE A 166 9.18 9.75 24.04
C ILE A 166 9.68 10.54 25.26
N ASN A 167 10.99 10.67 25.42
CA ASN A 167 11.60 11.32 26.58
C ASN A 167 11.41 12.85 26.60
N GLU A 168 11.06 13.44 25.47
CA GLU A 168 10.76 14.88 25.33
C GLU A 168 9.26 15.21 25.49
N ILE A 169 8.42 14.22 25.83
CA ILE A 169 7.01 14.39 26.24
C ILE A 169 6.92 14.47 27.75
#